data_AF-A0ABD5M0A8-F1
#
_entry.id   AF-A0ABD5M0A8-F1
#
_cell.length_a   1.000
_cell.length_b   1.000
_cell.length_c   1.000
_cell.angle_alpha   90.00
_cell.angle_beta   90.00
_cell.angle_gamma   90.00
#
_symmetry.space_group_name_H-M   'P 1'
#
loop_
_entity.id
_entity.type
_entity.pdbx_description
1 polymer ?
#
loop_
_entity_poly.entity_id
_entity_poly.type
_entity_poly.pdbx_seq_one_letter_code
_entity_poly.pdbx_strand_id
1 'polypeptide(L)'
;MSNYGFDKFIVQETNISVAVNNYLSIAWQGMLENHGSHRNISTLSINIPEGYGSLWASKEKTIVRGDLPLYEADSYSYGGTINFDKIMDRTGSFTISNTKDKRVGSDSINYEYANTLFSGRYGTVGLRAGVQRYHYDNQNSTNEKFINLDFSLPLSTWLSTGISSTNGNVKANIYVNKNFENSVITNAGVSVSKLVHDKDNGESDFSTLGYASYDTKYNSGTVTINRPDNKRLNGNLTSRGSIAYSEGMITPSGQQGKSGIIINSDIKGSGSMLAKVNGQNYPISGKNTFIPLSPYSDYDIQLMNDGKSKDSFDIISGRNKSVTLYPGNIAFYQPEVRQLVTVFGRLKSPNGELLKYASIRNHIGRTKTDQNGEFSMDVDVRYPVISLLQEDQQTICEADLDLKGAQGAMWVGEVTCQPQSSFVKR
;
A
#
# COMPACT_ATOMS: atom_id res chain seq x y z
N MET A 1 19.15 -9.51 -16.69
CA MET A 1 18.74 -9.59 -18.11
C MET A 1 17.36 -10.23 -18.15
N SER A 2 16.41 -9.63 -18.85
CA SER A 2 15.04 -10.11 -19.01
C SER A 2 14.75 -10.27 -20.50
N ASN A 3 14.14 -11.39 -20.88
CA ASN A 3 13.69 -11.63 -22.24
C ASN A 3 12.18 -11.87 -22.20
N TYR A 4 11.43 -11.18 -23.05
CA TYR A 4 9.98 -11.36 -23.12
C TYR A 4 9.46 -11.09 -24.54
N GLY A 5 8.34 -11.74 -24.86
CA GLY A 5 7.60 -11.49 -26.10
C GLY A 5 6.49 -10.46 -25.87
N PHE A 6 6.31 -9.55 -26.82
CA PHE A 6 5.19 -8.62 -26.89
C PHE A 6 4.62 -8.62 -28.31
N ASP A 7 3.44 -9.22 -28.50
CA ASP A 7 2.86 -9.46 -29.84
C ASP A 7 3.85 -10.19 -30.77
N LYS A 8 4.27 -9.56 -31.89
CA LYS A 8 5.29 -10.06 -32.83
C LYS A 8 6.74 -9.76 -32.42
N PHE A 9 6.95 -9.01 -31.35
CA PHE A 9 8.25 -8.49 -30.94
C PHE A 9 8.89 -9.37 -29.86
N ILE A 10 10.18 -9.67 -30.03
CA ILE A 10 11.02 -10.30 -29.01
C ILE A 10 11.92 -9.21 -28.45
N VAL A 11 11.75 -8.90 -27.17
CA VAL A 11 12.49 -7.83 -26.50
C VAL A 11 13.45 -8.43 -25.48
N GLN A 12 14.70 -8.00 -25.57
CA GLN A 12 15.75 -8.27 -24.59
C GLN A 12 16.08 -6.98 -23.86
N GLU A 13 15.87 -6.96 -22.55
CA GLU A 13 16.29 -5.87 -21.68
C GLU A 13 17.46 -6.31 -20.78
N THR A 14 18.51 -5.50 -20.78
CA THR A 14 19.69 -5.71 -19.95
C THR A 14 19.91 -4.47 -19.09
N ASN A 15 20.07 -4.68 -17.79
CA ASN A 15 20.45 -3.63 -16.85
C ASN A 15 21.73 -4.10 -16.14
N ILE A 16 22.75 -3.24 -16.12
CA ILE A 16 24.03 -3.45 -15.49
C ILE A 16 24.26 -2.25 -14.57
N SER A 17 24.42 -2.49 -13.27
CA SER A 17 24.78 -1.45 -12.30
C SER A 17 26.03 -1.92 -11.56
N VAL A 18 27.11 -1.15 -11.65
CA VAL A 18 28.42 -1.45 -11.07
C VAL A 18 28.84 -0.28 -10.20
N ALA A 19 28.93 -0.51 -8.90
CA ALA A 19 29.64 0.38 -7.98
C ALA A 19 31.14 0.03 -8.03
N VAL A 20 31.92 0.82 -8.76
CA VAL A 20 33.36 0.58 -8.94
C VAL A 20 34.10 0.78 -7.61
N ASN A 21 33.68 1.77 -6.83
CA ASN A 21 34.11 2.01 -5.46
C ASN A 21 33.03 2.83 -4.71
N ASN A 22 33.34 3.30 -3.50
CA ASN A 22 32.42 4.10 -2.68
C ASN A 22 32.06 5.47 -3.28
N TYR A 23 32.76 5.90 -4.33
CA TYR A 23 32.63 7.22 -4.95
C TYR A 23 32.12 7.15 -6.38
N LEU A 24 32.28 6.03 -7.09
CA LEU A 24 31.98 5.91 -8.52
C LEU A 24 31.01 4.77 -8.76
N SER A 25 29.87 5.09 -9.35
CA SER A 25 28.90 4.11 -9.82
C SER A 25 28.56 4.34 -11.29
N ILE A 26 28.47 3.25 -12.04
CA ILE A 26 28.10 3.24 -13.45
C ILE A 26 26.86 2.37 -13.58
N ALA A 27 25.82 2.90 -14.19
CA ALA A 27 24.61 2.18 -14.54
C ALA A 27 24.39 2.23 -16.05
N TRP A 28 24.04 1.10 -16.65
CA TRP A 28 23.75 0.95 -18.05
C TRP A 28 22.48 0.12 -18.22
N GLN A 29 21.50 0.67 -18.93
CA GLN A 29 20.29 -0.04 -19.31
C GLN A 29 20.18 -0.07 -20.83
N GLY A 30 20.24 -1.27 -21.40
CA GLY A 30 20.04 -1.55 -22.80
C GLY A 30 18.73 -2.29 -23.05
N MET A 31 18.06 -1.97 -24.15
CA MET A 31 16.97 -2.77 -24.70
C MET A 31 17.21 -2.98 -26.19
N LEU A 32 17.03 -4.21 -26.64
CA LEU A 32 17.14 -4.62 -28.03
C LEU A 32 15.89 -5.40 -28.42
N GLU A 33 15.44 -5.19 -29.65
CA GLU A 33 14.26 -5.83 -30.21
C GLU A 33 14.57 -6.39 -31.63
N ASN A 34 13.89 -7.46 -32.01
CA ASN A 34 14.23 -8.27 -33.20
C ASN A 34 13.99 -7.59 -34.56
N HIS A 35 13.22 -6.52 -34.65
CA HIS A 35 12.99 -5.69 -35.84
C HIS A 35 13.85 -4.41 -35.85
N GLY A 36 14.80 -4.30 -34.93
CA GLY A 36 15.86 -3.28 -34.93
C GLY A 36 15.59 -2.07 -34.04
N SER A 37 14.51 -2.07 -33.23
CA SER A 37 14.34 -1.08 -32.17
C SER A 37 15.39 -1.32 -31.08
N HIS A 38 15.97 -0.24 -30.56
CA HIS A 38 16.92 -0.32 -29.45
C HIS A 38 16.92 0.94 -28.60
N ARG A 39 17.12 0.76 -27.30
CA ARG A 39 17.31 1.83 -26.32
C ARG A 39 18.59 1.60 -25.56
N ASN A 40 19.33 2.67 -25.31
CA ASN A 40 20.54 2.66 -24.50
C ASN A 40 20.53 3.87 -23.58
N ILE A 41 20.54 3.61 -22.27
CA ILE A 41 20.64 4.61 -21.22
C ILE A 41 21.94 4.30 -20.46
N SER A 42 22.84 5.28 -20.40
CA SER A 42 24.08 5.17 -19.64
C SER A 42 24.15 6.29 -18.62
N THR A 43 24.27 5.96 -17.34
CA THR A 43 24.39 6.92 -16.23
C THR A 43 25.69 6.69 -15.49
N LEU A 44 26.43 7.77 -15.30
CA LEU A 44 27.66 7.84 -14.51
C LEU A 44 27.37 8.72 -13.30
N SER A 45 27.62 8.24 -12.08
CA SER A 45 27.48 9.03 -10.86
C SER A 45 28.77 8.98 -10.04
N ILE A 46 29.20 10.15 -9.57
CA ILE A 46 30.40 10.37 -8.78
C ILE A 46 29.99 11.06 -7.47
N ASN A 47 30.13 10.38 -6.34
CA ASN A 47 29.97 10.97 -5.02
C ASN A 47 31.30 11.53 -4.54
N ILE A 48 31.31 12.81 -4.19
CA ILE A 48 32.49 13.45 -3.63
C ILE A 48 32.72 12.90 -2.21
N PRO A 49 33.96 12.56 -1.84
CA PRO A 49 34.28 12.07 -0.49
C PRO A 49 33.70 12.93 0.63
N GLU A 50 33.46 12.32 1.78
CA GLU A 50 32.97 12.98 3.00
C GLU A 50 31.58 13.64 2.90
N GLY A 51 30.89 13.46 1.76
CA GLY A 51 29.53 13.93 1.53
C GLY A 51 29.42 15.40 1.14
N TYR A 52 30.50 16.00 0.62
CA TYR A 52 30.51 17.39 0.11
C TYR A 52 29.64 17.59 -1.13
N GLY A 53 29.26 16.51 -1.82
CA GLY A 53 28.42 16.62 -3.00
C GLY A 53 28.43 15.38 -3.87
N SER A 54 27.80 15.50 -5.02
CA SER A 54 27.78 14.48 -6.06
C SER A 54 27.71 15.12 -7.44
N LEU A 55 28.21 14.41 -8.44
CA LEU A 55 28.11 14.73 -9.85
C LEU A 55 27.48 13.55 -10.56
N TRP A 56 26.68 13.80 -11.59
CA TRP A 56 26.13 12.74 -12.40
C TRP A 56 25.98 13.20 -13.85
N ALA A 57 26.07 12.25 -14.76
CA ALA A 57 25.80 12.45 -16.18
C ALA A 57 25.05 11.24 -16.72
N SER A 58 24.02 11.47 -17.52
CA SER A 58 23.25 10.44 -18.17
C SER A 58 23.07 10.75 -19.65
N LYS A 59 23.05 9.71 -20.47
CA LYS A 59 22.76 9.80 -21.90
C LYS A 59 21.78 8.72 -22.26
N GLU A 60 20.67 9.12 -22.87
CA GLU A 60 19.67 8.23 -23.42
C GLU A 60 19.65 8.35 -24.95
N LYS A 61 19.65 7.21 -25.62
CA LYS A 61 19.37 7.12 -27.05
C LYS A 61 18.44 5.94 -27.31
N THR A 62 17.27 6.25 -27.84
CA THR A 62 16.24 5.30 -28.22
C THR A 62 15.90 5.48 -29.69
N ILE A 63 16.08 4.43 -30.48
CA ILE A 63 15.69 4.37 -31.88
C ILE A 63 14.61 3.30 -31.99
N VAL A 64 13.46 3.67 -32.54
CA VAL A 64 12.31 2.76 -32.69
C VAL A 64 12.13 2.45 -34.17
N ARG A 65 12.10 1.17 -34.52
CA ARG A 65 11.79 0.66 -35.84
C ARG A 65 10.60 -0.29 -35.73
N GLY A 66 9.49 0.04 -36.41
CA GLY A 66 8.23 -0.73 -36.34
C GLY A 66 7.23 -0.19 -35.33
N ASP A 67 6.23 -1.01 -34.98
CA ASP A 67 5.05 -0.61 -34.18
C ASP A 67 5.22 -0.83 -32.67
N LEU A 68 6.45 -0.91 -32.18
CA LEU A 68 6.70 -1.07 -30.75
C LEU A 68 6.23 0.21 -30.03
N PRO A 69 5.41 0.13 -28.96
CA PRO A 69 4.80 1.29 -28.29
C PRO A 69 5.82 2.02 -27.40
N LEU A 70 6.90 2.49 -28.02
CA LEU A 70 7.96 3.28 -27.41
C LEU A 70 8.17 4.56 -28.21
N TYR A 71 8.63 5.59 -27.51
CA TYR A 71 9.03 6.84 -28.14
C TYR A 71 10.53 6.84 -28.36
N GLU A 72 10.96 7.32 -29.54
CA GLU A 72 12.37 7.61 -29.74
C GLU A 72 12.81 8.73 -28.80
N ALA A 73 14.07 8.71 -28.41
CA ALA A 73 14.67 9.67 -27.50
C ALA A 73 16.14 9.88 -27.88
N ASP A 74 16.64 11.11 -27.78
CA ASP A 74 18.06 11.40 -27.87
C ASP A 74 18.34 12.55 -26.90
N SER A 75 18.62 12.21 -25.65
CA SER A 75 18.82 13.18 -24.59
C SER A 75 20.13 12.93 -23.86
N TYR A 76 20.73 14.03 -23.40
CA TYR A 76 21.84 13.96 -22.47
C TYR A 76 21.58 14.93 -21.33
N SER A 77 21.85 14.47 -20.12
CA SER A 77 21.66 15.22 -18.90
C SER A 77 22.89 15.12 -18.03
N TYR A 78 23.20 16.19 -17.32
CA TYR A 78 24.29 16.22 -16.37
C TYR A 78 23.96 17.19 -15.26
N GLY A 79 24.46 16.92 -14.08
CA GLY A 79 24.21 17.75 -12.93
C GLY A 79 25.17 17.48 -11.79
N GLY A 80 25.09 18.35 -10.80
CA GLY A 80 25.87 18.25 -9.59
C GLY A 80 25.13 18.85 -8.42
N THR A 81 25.33 18.26 -7.26
CA THR A 81 24.84 18.76 -5.98
C THR A 81 26.05 19.06 -5.11
N ILE A 82 26.06 20.26 -4.52
CA ILE A 82 27.04 20.67 -3.51
C ILE A 82 26.30 20.75 -2.18
N ASN A 83 26.84 20.10 -1.16
CA ASN A 83 26.29 20.11 0.18
C ASN A 83 27.10 21.08 1.07
N PHE A 84 26.53 22.24 1.34
CA PHE A 84 27.19 23.27 2.14
C PHE A 84 27.12 22.98 3.64
N ASP A 85 26.21 22.09 4.09
CA ASP A 85 26.12 21.69 5.51
C ASP A 85 27.41 21.06 6.03
N LYS A 86 28.31 20.60 5.15
CA LYS A 86 29.64 20.10 5.50
C LYS A 86 30.68 21.19 5.76
N ILE A 87 30.42 22.41 5.30
CA ILE A 87 31.30 23.57 5.46
C ILE A 87 30.80 24.45 6.60
N MET A 88 29.48 24.69 6.64
CA MET A 88 28.84 25.48 7.68
C MET A 88 27.46 24.89 7.99
N ASP A 89 27.18 24.65 9.26
CA ASP A 89 25.93 24.05 9.70
C ASP A 89 24.70 24.84 9.20
N ARG A 90 23.70 24.13 8.69
CA ARG A 90 22.37 24.66 8.26
C ARG A 90 22.44 25.61 7.07
N THR A 91 23.37 25.38 6.16
CA THR A 91 23.49 26.10 4.89
C THR A 91 22.87 25.36 3.72
N GLY A 92 22.48 24.09 3.91
CA GLY A 92 21.72 23.31 2.95
C GLY A 92 22.55 22.82 1.77
N SER A 93 21.88 22.56 0.65
CA SER A 93 22.49 22.05 -0.58
C SER A 93 22.05 22.86 -1.80
N PHE A 94 22.91 22.88 -2.81
CA PHE A 94 22.66 23.50 -4.09
C PHE A 94 22.87 22.49 -5.21
N THR A 95 21.87 22.34 -6.07
CA THR A 95 21.87 21.43 -7.21
C THR A 95 21.76 22.21 -8.49
N ILE A 96 22.65 21.90 -9.44
CA ILE A 96 22.57 22.38 -10.82
C ILE A 96 22.37 21.15 -11.70
N SER A 97 21.41 21.20 -12.61
CA SER A 97 21.28 20.18 -13.65
C SER A 97 20.94 20.81 -15.00
N ASN A 98 21.43 20.23 -16.07
CA ASN A 98 21.09 20.57 -17.43
C ASN A 98 20.68 19.30 -18.17
N THR A 99 19.59 19.37 -18.94
CA THR A 99 19.13 18.29 -19.80
C THR A 99 18.82 18.85 -21.17
N LYS A 100 19.41 18.27 -22.20
CA LYS A 100 19.19 18.64 -23.59
C LYS A 100 18.67 17.45 -24.37
N ASP A 101 17.50 17.63 -24.97
CA ASP A 101 16.84 16.68 -25.85
C ASP A 101 17.02 17.12 -27.30
N LYS A 102 17.78 16.34 -28.07
CA LYS A 102 18.08 16.61 -29.48
C LYS A 102 16.95 16.19 -30.41
N ARG A 103 16.04 15.32 -29.99
CA ARG A 103 14.91 14.89 -30.82
C ARG A 103 13.88 16.00 -30.93
N VAL A 104 13.53 16.61 -29.80
CA VAL A 104 12.53 17.69 -29.75
C VAL A 104 13.18 19.07 -29.97
N GLY A 105 14.52 19.16 -29.85
CA GLY A 105 15.23 20.42 -29.94
C GLY A 105 14.95 21.28 -28.70
N SER A 106 15.14 20.71 -27.51
CA SER A 106 14.91 21.40 -26.24
C SER A 106 16.11 21.31 -25.31
N ASP A 107 16.28 22.36 -24.51
CA ASP A 107 17.33 22.48 -23.49
C ASP A 107 16.69 23.00 -22.21
N SER A 108 16.97 22.34 -21.10
CA SER A 108 16.47 22.72 -19.79
C SER A 108 17.63 22.83 -18.82
N ILE A 109 17.69 23.94 -18.09
CA ILE A 109 18.68 24.14 -17.03
C ILE A 109 17.97 24.53 -15.75
N ASN A 110 18.31 23.82 -14.68
CA ASN A 110 17.69 23.91 -13.38
C ASN A 110 18.75 24.23 -12.34
N TYR A 111 18.48 25.26 -11.54
CA TYR A 111 19.23 25.63 -10.36
C TYR A 111 18.28 25.50 -9.17
N GLU A 112 18.65 24.71 -8.16
CA GLU A 112 17.81 24.50 -6.98
C GLU A 112 18.66 24.61 -5.72
N TYR A 113 18.21 25.42 -4.78
CA TYR A 113 18.74 25.55 -3.43
C TYR A 113 17.73 25.00 -2.44
N ALA A 114 18.15 24.09 -1.57
CA ALA A 114 17.30 23.49 -0.55
C ALA A 114 17.99 23.58 0.82
N ASN A 115 17.27 24.03 1.84
CA ASN A 115 17.80 24.15 3.19
C ASN A 115 16.74 23.75 4.23
N THR A 116 17.16 23.00 5.25
CA THR A 116 16.32 22.72 6.43
C THR A 116 16.51 23.82 7.46
N LEU A 117 15.65 24.84 7.41
CA LEU A 117 15.69 25.98 8.31
C LEU A 117 15.45 25.60 9.77
N PHE A 118 14.63 24.59 10.06
CA PHE A 118 14.38 24.12 11.42
C PHE A 118 14.00 22.65 11.41
N SER A 119 14.47 21.90 12.42
CA SER A 119 14.07 20.50 12.64
C SER A 119 13.94 20.26 14.13
N GLY A 120 12.79 19.76 14.57
CA GLY A 120 12.53 19.46 15.97
C GLY A 120 11.36 18.49 16.16
N ARG A 121 11.05 18.19 17.41
CA ARG A 121 9.97 17.22 17.79
C ARG A 121 8.58 17.58 17.26
N TYR A 122 8.35 18.85 16.92
CA TYR A 122 7.07 19.37 16.45
C TYR A 122 7.00 19.59 14.94
N GLY A 123 8.04 19.21 14.19
CA GLY A 123 8.06 19.32 12.74
C GLY A 123 9.37 19.85 12.17
N THR A 124 9.42 19.91 10.85
CA THR A 124 10.54 20.46 10.09
C THR A 124 10.08 21.59 9.20
N VAL A 125 10.91 22.63 9.09
CA VAL A 125 10.71 23.75 8.17
C VAL A 125 11.84 23.71 7.14
N GLY A 126 11.48 23.53 5.89
CA GLY A 126 12.37 23.59 4.73
C GLY A 126 12.15 24.87 3.94
N LEU A 127 13.22 25.37 3.33
CA LEU A 127 13.21 26.39 2.31
C LEU A 127 13.72 25.76 1.02
N ARG A 128 12.97 25.93 -0.07
CA ARG A 128 13.42 25.60 -1.42
C ARG A 128 13.30 26.82 -2.30
N ALA A 129 14.35 27.11 -3.05
CA ALA A 129 14.33 28.15 -4.05
C ALA A 129 14.96 27.62 -5.33
N GLY A 130 14.38 27.93 -6.49
CA GLY A 130 14.92 27.43 -7.74
C GLY A 130 14.60 28.31 -8.93
N VAL A 131 15.41 28.15 -9.96
CA VAL A 131 15.25 28.76 -11.27
C VAL A 131 15.38 27.66 -12.31
N GLN A 132 14.36 27.51 -13.14
CA GLN A 132 14.32 26.54 -14.23
C GLN A 132 14.09 27.30 -15.53
N ARG A 133 14.95 27.07 -16.51
CA ARG A 133 14.82 27.70 -17.83
C ARG A 133 14.72 26.62 -18.88
N TYR A 134 13.63 26.63 -19.62
CA TYR A 134 13.38 25.75 -20.75
C TYR A 134 13.50 26.54 -22.05
N HIS A 135 14.26 25.99 -22.99
CA HIS A 135 14.40 26.50 -24.33
C HIS A 135 13.90 25.43 -25.30
N TYR A 136 13.19 25.85 -26.33
CA TYR A 136 12.66 25.01 -27.39
C TYR A 136 13.00 25.65 -28.72
N ASP A 137 13.40 24.87 -29.71
CA ASP A 137 13.78 25.39 -31.03
C ASP A 137 12.58 26.03 -31.75
N ASN A 138 11.36 25.51 -31.52
CA ASN A 138 10.13 25.89 -32.23
C ASN A 138 9.13 26.69 -31.37
N GLN A 139 9.46 27.01 -30.12
CA GLN A 139 8.55 27.73 -29.22
C GLN A 139 9.32 28.72 -28.36
N ASN A 140 8.60 29.70 -27.80
CA ASN A 140 9.20 30.65 -26.87
C ASN A 140 9.77 29.92 -25.65
N SER A 141 10.99 30.29 -25.27
CA SER A 141 11.61 29.78 -24.05
C SER A 141 10.78 30.16 -22.83
N THR A 142 10.64 29.23 -21.89
CA THR A 142 10.00 29.50 -20.60
C THR A 142 11.04 29.67 -19.50
N ASN A 143 10.79 30.62 -18.61
CA ASN A 143 11.63 30.86 -17.44
C ASN A 143 10.75 30.82 -16.19
N GLU A 144 11.07 29.88 -15.32
CA GLU A 144 10.35 29.61 -14.10
C GLU A 144 11.26 29.87 -12.90
N LYS A 145 10.73 30.53 -11.89
CA LYS A 145 11.43 30.81 -10.64
C LYS A 145 10.49 30.47 -9.51
N PHE A 146 10.97 29.90 -8.42
CA PHE A 146 10.11 29.66 -7.26
C PHE A 146 10.87 29.80 -5.95
N ILE A 147 10.13 30.15 -4.91
CA ILE A 147 10.58 30.12 -3.51
C ILE A 147 9.43 29.51 -2.71
N ASN A 148 9.66 28.37 -2.09
CA ASN A 148 8.69 27.63 -1.29
C ASN A 148 9.22 27.43 0.13
N LEU A 149 8.34 27.59 1.10
CA LEU A 149 8.50 27.21 2.49
C LEU A 149 7.65 25.99 2.77
N ASP A 150 8.31 24.96 3.26
CA ASP A 150 7.79 23.61 3.37
C ASP A 150 7.75 23.20 4.85
N PHE A 151 6.55 22.97 5.37
CA PHE A 151 6.27 22.63 6.75
C PHE A 151 5.81 21.17 6.85
N SER A 152 6.63 20.32 7.44
CA SER A 152 6.28 18.93 7.77
C SER A 152 5.87 18.81 9.23
N LEU A 153 4.66 18.35 9.51
CA LEU A 153 4.10 18.26 10.87
C LEU A 153 4.00 16.78 11.34
N PRO A 154 4.10 16.49 12.66
CA PRO A 154 4.12 15.13 13.24
C PRO A 154 2.84 14.28 13.08
N LEU A 155 1.86 14.70 12.29
CA LEU A 155 0.56 14.03 12.09
C LEU A 155 0.32 13.73 10.61
N SER A 156 1.39 13.33 9.91
CA SER A 156 1.35 13.02 8.48
C SER A 156 0.73 14.13 7.62
N THR A 157 0.94 15.39 8.06
CA THR A 157 0.42 16.60 7.41
C THR A 157 1.59 17.42 6.90
N TRP A 158 1.49 17.82 5.65
CA TRP A 158 2.47 18.64 4.94
C TRP A 158 1.79 19.90 4.42
N LEU A 159 2.40 21.05 4.67
CA LEU A 159 1.97 22.35 4.16
C LEU A 159 3.14 22.95 3.39
N SER A 160 2.92 23.39 2.17
CA SER A 160 3.89 24.15 1.38
C SER A 160 3.26 25.49 0.99
N THR A 161 3.99 26.58 1.17
CA THR A 161 3.55 27.91 0.76
C THR A 161 4.70 28.62 0.07
N GLY A 162 4.42 29.32 -1.01
CA GLY A 162 5.49 29.90 -1.80
C GLY A 162 5.02 30.83 -2.89
N ILE A 163 5.99 31.40 -3.58
CA ILE A 163 5.77 32.26 -4.73
C ILE A 163 6.51 31.65 -5.91
N SER A 164 5.81 31.49 -7.03
CA SER A 164 6.39 31.06 -8.30
C SER A 164 6.20 32.16 -9.34
N SER A 165 7.20 32.37 -10.19
CA SER A 165 7.09 33.21 -11.37
C SER A 165 7.29 32.36 -12.63
N THR A 166 6.39 32.48 -13.60
CA THR A 166 6.48 31.82 -14.90
C THR A 166 6.37 32.89 -15.98
N ASN A 167 7.41 33.06 -16.79
CA ASN A 167 7.48 34.04 -17.89
C ASN A 167 7.19 35.51 -17.50
N GLY A 168 7.36 35.83 -16.22
CA GLY A 168 7.09 37.16 -15.66
C GLY A 168 5.79 37.24 -14.85
N ASN A 169 4.86 36.30 -15.02
CA ASN A 169 3.66 36.23 -14.19
C ASN A 169 4.02 35.63 -12.84
N VAL A 170 3.56 36.23 -11.74
CA VAL A 170 3.88 35.83 -10.37
C VAL A 170 2.64 35.28 -9.70
N LYS A 171 2.73 34.08 -9.14
CA LYS A 171 1.66 33.38 -8.42
C LYS A 171 2.10 33.07 -6.99
N ALA A 172 1.23 33.32 -6.02
CA ALA A 172 1.37 32.83 -4.66
C ALA A 172 0.61 31.52 -4.52
N ASN A 173 1.30 30.46 -4.09
CA ASN A 173 0.79 29.10 -3.99
C ASN A 173 0.72 28.67 -2.53
N ILE A 174 -0.35 28.02 -2.14
CA ILE A 174 -0.53 27.35 -0.85
C ILE A 174 -1.01 25.94 -1.14
N TYR A 175 -0.30 24.95 -0.63
CA TYR A 175 -0.59 23.54 -0.80
C TYR A 175 -0.62 22.84 0.55
N VAL A 176 -1.70 22.12 0.83
CA VAL A 176 -1.87 21.32 2.04
C VAL A 176 -2.14 19.88 1.63
N ASN A 177 -1.45 18.93 2.24
CA ASN A 177 -1.71 17.50 2.10
C ASN A 177 -1.74 16.83 3.46
N LYS A 178 -2.70 15.92 3.66
CA LYS A 178 -2.83 15.12 4.87
C LYS A 178 -2.98 13.66 4.48
N ASN A 179 -2.13 12.82 5.04
CA ASN A 179 -2.29 11.36 4.95
C ASN A 179 -3.07 10.88 6.18
N PHE A 180 -3.93 9.90 5.97
CA PHE A 180 -4.75 9.31 7.03
C PHE A 180 -4.37 7.84 7.20
N GLU A 181 -4.20 7.43 8.45
CA GLU A 181 -3.96 6.03 8.79
C GLU A 181 -5.29 5.35 9.14
N ASN A 182 -5.43 4.07 8.77
CA ASN A 182 -6.62 3.25 9.05
C ASN A 182 -7.96 3.86 8.57
N SER A 183 -7.96 4.55 7.42
CA SER A 183 -9.16 5.14 6.80
C SER A 183 -9.28 4.67 5.35
N VAL A 184 -10.50 4.68 4.80
CA VAL A 184 -10.74 4.45 3.38
C VAL A 184 -10.05 5.53 2.54
N ILE A 185 -10.06 6.77 3.00
CA ILE A 185 -9.29 7.85 2.37
C ILE A 185 -7.86 7.75 2.88
N THR A 186 -6.90 7.55 1.99
CA THR A 186 -5.48 7.39 2.35
C THR A 186 -4.75 8.73 2.37
N ASN A 187 -5.10 9.65 1.48
CA ASN A 187 -4.62 11.03 1.52
C ASN A 187 -5.65 11.99 0.93
N ALA A 188 -5.56 13.25 1.35
CA ALA A 188 -6.30 14.34 0.74
C ALA A 188 -5.45 15.60 0.72
N GLY A 189 -5.52 16.33 -0.39
CA GLY A 189 -4.75 17.55 -0.57
C GLY A 189 -5.52 18.63 -1.31
N VAL A 190 -5.16 19.89 -1.01
CA VAL A 190 -5.70 21.08 -1.64
C VAL A 190 -4.56 22.03 -1.96
N SER A 191 -4.46 22.46 -3.22
CA SER A 191 -3.59 23.51 -3.71
C SER A 191 -4.43 24.70 -4.13
N VAL A 192 -3.97 25.89 -3.78
CA VAL A 192 -4.59 27.16 -4.10
C VAL A 192 -3.50 28.10 -4.59
N SER A 193 -3.68 28.67 -5.76
CA SER A 193 -2.70 29.54 -6.40
C SER A 193 -3.38 30.81 -6.87
N LYS A 194 -2.88 31.97 -6.41
CA LYS A 194 -3.41 33.29 -6.77
C LYS A 194 -2.38 34.06 -7.59
N LEU A 195 -2.81 34.65 -8.70
CA LEU A 195 -2.00 35.57 -9.49
C LEU A 195 -1.80 36.88 -8.70
N VAL A 196 -0.54 37.26 -8.52
CA VAL A 196 -0.10 38.47 -7.79
C VAL A 196 0.36 39.53 -8.77
N HIS A 197 1.00 39.13 -9.86
CA HIS A 197 1.44 40.01 -10.93
C HIS A 197 1.18 39.33 -12.28
N ASP A 198 0.47 40.03 -13.16
CA ASP A 198 0.26 39.63 -14.55
C ASP A 198 1.06 40.56 -15.46
N LYS A 199 1.84 39.99 -16.36
CA LYS A 199 2.65 40.72 -17.33
C LYS A 199 1.86 41.08 -18.59
N ASP A 200 0.95 40.20 -19.03
CA ASP A 200 0.29 40.27 -20.34
C ASP A 200 -1.25 40.40 -20.25
N ASN A 201 -1.80 40.59 -19.04
CA ASN A 201 -3.24 40.78 -18.75
C ASN A 201 -4.16 39.65 -19.29
N GLY A 202 -3.63 38.43 -19.37
CA GLY A 202 -4.32 37.28 -19.96
C GLY A 202 -4.40 36.06 -19.04
N GLU A 203 -3.77 36.12 -17.86
CA GLU A 203 -3.70 34.97 -16.97
C GLU A 203 -4.83 34.99 -15.92
N SER A 204 -5.24 33.81 -15.48
CA SER A 204 -6.34 33.69 -14.51
C SER A 204 -5.91 34.12 -13.11
N ASP A 205 -6.76 34.92 -12.46
CA ASP A 205 -6.53 35.42 -11.10
C ASP A 205 -6.31 34.32 -10.07
N PHE A 206 -6.92 33.15 -10.29
CA PHE A 206 -6.95 32.08 -9.31
C PHE A 206 -7.02 30.70 -9.95
N SER A 207 -6.31 29.75 -9.37
CA SER A 207 -6.41 28.32 -9.69
C SER A 207 -6.45 27.47 -8.43
N THR A 208 -7.21 26.38 -8.47
CA THR A 208 -7.33 25.44 -7.36
C THR A 208 -7.24 24.01 -7.81
N LEU A 209 -6.68 23.16 -6.96
CA LEU A 209 -6.60 21.73 -7.16
C LEU A 209 -6.96 21.06 -5.84
N GLY A 210 -8.04 20.29 -5.81
CA GLY A 210 -8.35 19.39 -4.72
C GLY A 210 -8.18 17.95 -5.20
N TYR A 211 -7.63 17.08 -4.36
CA TYR A 211 -7.68 15.65 -4.61
C TYR A 211 -7.88 14.86 -3.33
N ALA A 212 -8.41 13.65 -3.48
CA ALA A 212 -8.49 12.66 -2.43
C ALA A 212 -8.18 11.29 -3.03
N SER A 213 -7.24 10.57 -2.41
CA SER A 213 -6.97 9.17 -2.74
C SER A 213 -7.69 8.27 -1.75
N TYR A 214 -8.23 7.17 -2.24
CA TYR A 214 -8.88 6.17 -1.42
C TYR A 214 -8.35 4.78 -1.74
N ASP A 215 -8.36 3.92 -0.73
CA ASP A 215 -8.02 2.51 -0.84
C ASP A 215 -9.07 1.71 -0.09
N THR A 216 -9.72 0.79 -0.80
CA THR A 216 -10.72 -0.12 -0.23
C THR A 216 -10.32 -1.55 -0.56
N LYS A 217 -11.02 -2.51 0.06
CA LYS A 217 -10.80 -3.94 -0.22
C LYS A 217 -10.90 -4.30 -1.70
N TYR A 218 -11.76 -3.63 -2.48
CA TYR A 218 -12.11 -4.05 -3.84
C TYR A 218 -11.66 -3.07 -4.93
N ASN A 219 -11.39 -1.81 -4.58
CA ASN A 219 -10.87 -0.82 -5.51
C ASN A 219 -10.06 0.26 -4.79
N SER A 220 -9.06 0.79 -5.47
CA SER A 220 -8.27 1.93 -5.04
C SER A 220 -8.28 2.99 -6.14
N GLY A 221 -8.12 4.25 -5.78
CA GLY A 221 -8.31 5.31 -6.74
C GLY A 221 -7.99 6.70 -6.23
N THR A 222 -8.10 7.66 -7.14
CA THR A 222 -7.94 9.07 -6.84
C THR A 222 -9.05 9.88 -7.49
N VAL A 223 -9.62 10.81 -6.73
CA VAL A 223 -10.53 11.83 -7.22
C VAL A 223 -9.75 13.13 -7.27
N THR A 224 -9.82 13.86 -8.38
CA THR A 224 -9.13 15.13 -8.56
C THR A 224 -10.08 16.14 -9.18
N ILE A 225 -10.18 17.31 -8.57
CA ILE A 225 -10.97 18.43 -9.04
C ILE A 225 -9.99 19.60 -9.19
N ASN A 226 -9.81 20.05 -10.43
CA ASN A 226 -8.91 21.14 -10.77
C ASN A 226 -9.70 22.26 -11.43
N ARG A 227 -9.61 23.46 -10.90
CA ARG A 227 -10.05 24.69 -11.54
C ARG A 227 -8.79 25.45 -11.97
N PRO A 228 -8.29 25.25 -13.20
CA PRO A 228 -7.07 25.89 -13.65
C PRO A 228 -7.23 27.40 -13.88
N ASP A 229 -8.47 27.87 -14.08
CA ASP A 229 -8.80 29.29 -14.27
C ASP A 229 -10.24 29.61 -13.85
N ASN A 230 -10.66 30.87 -14.02
CA ASN A 230 -11.98 31.37 -13.66
C ASN A 230 -13.15 30.77 -14.48
N LYS A 231 -12.90 30.01 -15.56
CA LYS A 231 -13.94 29.53 -16.48
C LYS A 231 -14.01 28.01 -16.56
N ARG A 232 -12.90 27.31 -16.34
CA ARG A 232 -12.81 25.86 -16.50
C ARG A 232 -12.80 25.16 -15.15
N LEU A 233 -13.59 24.09 -15.05
CA LEU A 233 -13.55 23.15 -13.94
C LEU A 233 -13.41 21.76 -14.53
N ASN A 234 -12.31 21.10 -14.19
CA ASN A 234 -11.99 19.77 -14.66
C ASN A 234 -12.08 18.80 -13.48
N GLY A 235 -12.81 17.70 -13.67
CA GLY A 235 -12.87 16.61 -12.71
C GLY A 235 -12.30 15.35 -13.33
N ASN A 236 -11.46 14.63 -12.58
CA ASN A 236 -10.95 13.33 -12.97
C ASN A 236 -11.17 12.33 -11.83
N LEU A 237 -11.71 11.17 -12.17
CA LEU A 237 -11.87 10.04 -11.25
C LEU A 237 -11.12 8.86 -11.82
N THR A 238 -10.07 8.41 -11.12
CA THR A 238 -9.43 7.15 -11.43
C THR A 238 -9.83 6.13 -10.37
N SER A 239 -10.33 4.97 -10.81
CA SER A 239 -10.64 3.83 -9.96
C SER A 239 -10.05 2.60 -10.61
N ARG A 240 -9.29 1.84 -9.84
CA ARG A 240 -8.58 0.65 -10.28
C ARG A 240 -8.89 -0.48 -9.32
N GLY A 241 -9.12 -1.65 -9.89
CA GLY A 241 -9.28 -2.90 -9.16
C GLY A 241 -8.81 -4.04 -10.05
N SER A 242 -8.82 -5.24 -9.49
CA SER A 242 -8.54 -6.48 -10.20
C SER A 242 -9.54 -7.55 -9.80
N ILE A 243 -9.70 -8.54 -10.67
CA ILE A 243 -10.51 -9.72 -10.41
C ILE A 243 -9.63 -10.92 -10.71
N ALA A 244 -9.45 -11.77 -9.71
CA ALA A 244 -8.73 -13.03 -9.84
C ALA A 244 -9.72 -14.19 -10.02
N TYR A 245 -9.40 -15.10 -10.93
CA TYR A 245 -10.13 -16.35 -11.13
C TYR A 245 -9.18 -17.53 -10.98
N SER A 246 -9.49 -18.44 -10.06
CA SER A 246 -8.74 -19.70 -9.87
C SER A 246 -9.66 -20.72 -9.19
N GLU A 247 -9.54 -22.00 -9.55
CA GLU A 247 -10.34 -23.10 -8.97
C GLU A 247 -11.85 -22.83 -8.91
N GLY A 248 -12.41 -22.20 -9.96
CA GLY A 248 -13.84 -21.86 -10.02
C GLY A 248 -14.28 -20.67 -9.16
N MET A 249 -13.37 -20.02 -8.44
CA MET A 249 -13.67 -18.86 -7.59
C MET A 249 -13.24 -17.55 -8.23
N ILE A 250 -14.14 -16.57 -8.18
CA ILE A 250 -13.89 -15.18 -8.58
C ILE A 250 -13.69 -14.36 -7.30
N THR A 251 -12.54 -13.68 -7.19
CA THR A 251 -12.22 -12.85 -6.03
C THR A 251 -11.76 -11.46 -6.49
N PRO A 252 -12.52 -10.39 -6.19
CA PRO A 252 -12.09 -9.03 -6.48
C PRO A 252 -11.03 -8.54 -5.48
N SER A 253 -10.18 -7.60 -5.90
CA SER A 253 -9.19 -6.93 -5.06
C SER A 253 -8.96 -5.48 -5.51
N GLY A 254 -8.73 -4.58 -4.56
CA GLY A 254 -8.37 -3.19 -4.83
C GLY A 254 -6.94 -2.99 -5.32
N GLN A 255 -6.12 -4.03 -5.21
CA GLN A 255 -4.74 -4.04 -5.67
C GLN A 255 -4.64 -4.75 -7.02
N GLN A 256 -3.72 -4.31 -7.87
CA GLN A 256 -3.44 -4.93 -9.16
C GLN A 256 -2.21 -5.83 -9.07
N GLY A 257 -2.22 -6.93 -9.83
CA GLY A 257 -1.05 -7.79 -9.99
C GLY A 257 -1.23 -8.74 -11.16
N LYS A 258 -0.10 -9.22 -11.68
CA LYS A 258 -0.06 -10.20 -12.79
C LYS A 258 -0.10 -11.65 -12.31
N SER A 259 0.02 -11.85 -11.01
CA SER A 259 -0.03 -13.13 -10.31
C SER A 259 -0.47 -12.86 -8.88
N GLY A 260 -0.74 -13.91 -8.11
CA GLY A 260 -1.05 -13.74 -6.70
C GLY A 260 -1.57 -15.01 -6.07
N ILE A 261 -2.18 -14.85 -4.91
CA ILE A 261 -2.78 -15.94 -4.16
C ILE A 261 -4.23 -15.61 -3.79
N ILE A 262 -5.10 -16.60 -3.92
CA ILE A 262 -6.45 -16.55 -3.35
C ILE A 262 -6.41 -17.37 -2.06
N ILE A 263 -6.73 -16.72 -0.94
CA ILE A 263 -6.90 -17.37 0.35
C ILE A 263 -8.40 -17.52 0.62
N ASN A 264 -8.88 -18.75 0.58
CA ASN A 264 -10.24 -19.13 0.99
C ASN A 264 -10.22 -19.46 2.49
N SER A 265 -10.38 -18.43 3.32
CA SER A 265 -10.38 -18.56 4.77
C SER A 265 -11.75 -18.96 5.35
N ASP A 266 -12.82 -18.89 4.54
CA ASP A 266 -14.22 -19.15 4.95
C ASP A 266 -14.66 -18.40 6.22
N ILE A 267 -14.05 -17.23 6.49
CA ILE A 267 -14.42 -16.38 7.62
C ILE A 267 -15.81 -15.81 7.34
N LYS A 268 -16.70 -15.91 8.32
CA LYS A 268 -18.05 -15.34 8.27
C LYS A 268 -18.10 -14.03 9.07
N GLY A 269 -18.94 -13.09 8.62
CA GLY A 269 -19.10 -11.80 9.29
C GLY A 269 -17.94 -10.84 9.08
N SER A 270 -17.68 -10.01 10.09
CA SER A 270 -16.69 -8.91 10.08
C SER A 270 -15.30 -9.30 10.58
N GLY A 271 -15.07 -10.56 10.92
CA GLY A 271 -13.78 -11.00 11.44
C GLY A 271 -12.64 -10.89 10.42
N SER A 272 -11.46 -10.51 10.90
CA SER A 272 -10.23 -10.44 10.11
C SER A 272 -9.09 -11.26 10.73
N MET A 273 -8.29 -11.84 9.85
CA MET A 273 -6.97 -12.40 10.17
C MET A 273 -5.91 -11.65 9.34
N LEU A 274 -4.65 -11.98 9.55
CA LEU A 274 -3.52 -11.51 8.75
C LEU A 274 -2.87 -12.66 7.99
N ALA A 275 -2.58 -12.44 6.72
CA ALA A 275 -1.63 -13.24 5.96
C ALA A 275 -0.31 -12.47 5.87
N LYS A 276 0.73 -13.00 6.50
CA LYS A 276 2.10 -12.47 6.41
C LYS A 276 2.80 -13.14 5.23
N VAL A 277 3.13 -12.36 4.20
CA VAL A 277 3.80 -12.83 2.99
C VAL A 277 5.17 -12.18 2.92
N ASN A 278 6.25 -12.97 3.01
CA ASN A 278 7.64 -12.47 3.02
C ASN A 278 7.89 -11.29 3.99
N GLY A 279 7.20 -11.28 5.14
CA GLY A 279 7.30 -10.23 6.15
C GLY A 279 6.24 -9.13 6.07
N GLN A 280 5.53 -8.99 4.95
CA GLN A 280 4.48 -7.99 4.77
C GLN A 280 3.11 -8.55 5.19
N ASN A 281 2.37 -7.80 6.01
CA ASN A 281 1.06 -8.20 6.51
C ASN A 281 -0.06 -7.75 5.56
N TYR A 282 -0.92 -8.68 5.18
CA TYR A 282 -2.11 -8.45 4.38
C TYR A 282 -3.35 -8.84 5.18
N PRO A 283 -4.33 -7.93 5.37
CA PRO A 283 -5.58 -8.29 6.02
C PRO A 283 -6.39 -9.25 5.15
N ILE A 284 -6.82 -10.36 5.74
CA ILE A 284 -7.74 -11.32 5.12
C ILE A 284 -9.07 -11.30 5.87
N SER A 285 -10.15 -11.18 5.11
CA SER A 285 -11.50 -11.11 5.68
C SER A 285 -12.53 -11.72 4.76
N GLY A 286 -13.63 -12.20 5.34
CA GLY A 286 -14.67 -12.89 4.59
C GLY A 286 -14.23 -14.24 4.01
N LYS A 287 -14.99 -14.72 3.03
CA LYS A 287 -14.80 -16.06 2.46
C LYS A 287 -13.51 -16.20 1.65
N ASN A 288 -13.24 -15.21 0.79
CA ASN A 288 -12.11 -15.20 -0.14
C ASN A 288 -11.38 -13.86 -0.07
N THR A 289 -10.05 -13.89 -0.06
CA THR A 289 -9.21 -12.71 -0.23
C THR A 289 -8.16 -12.96 -1.30
N PHE A 290 -8.07 -12.09 -2.30
CA PHE A 290 -7.02 -12.13 -3.31
C PHE A 290 -5.91 -11.14 -2.95
N ILE A 291 -4.69 -11.66 -2.84
CA ILE A 291 -3.48 -10.90 -2.57
C ILE A 291 -2.63 -10.94 -3.86
N PRO A 292 -2.54 -9.83 -4.61
CA PRO A 292 -1.68 -9.77 -5.77
C PRO A 292 -0.22 -9.75 -5.34
N LEU A 293 0.60 -10.56 -6.01
CA LEU A 293 2.03 -10.71 -5.73
C LEU A 293 2.81 -10.67 -7.04
N SER A 294 4.08 -10.28 -6.97
CA SER A 294 4.96 -10.24 -8.14
C SER A 294 5.25 -11.66 -8.67
N PRO A 295 5.37 -11.84 -10.00
CA PRO A 295 5.72 -13.13 -10.56
C PRO A 295 7.23 -13.41 -10.43
N TYR A 296 7.63 -14.66 -10.71
CA TYR A 296 9.00 -15.18 -10.67
C TYR A 296 9.65 -15.07 -9.29
N SER A 297 8.88 -15.30 -8.24
CA SER A 297 9.34 -15.22 -6.86
C SER A 297 8.69 -16.30 -6.01
N ASP A 298 9.45 -16.75 -5.03
CA ASP A 298 9.00 -17.65 -3.98
C ASP A 298 8.45 -16.83 -2.80
N TYR A 299 7.31 -17.26 -2.30
CA TYR A 299 6.59 -16.60 -1.23
C TYR A 299 6.30 -17.58 -0.10
N ASP A 300 6.70 -17.20 1.11
CA ASP A 300 6.30 -17.85 2.34
C ASP A 300 5.13 -17.10 2.96
N ILE A 301 3.99 -17.79 3.05
CA ILE A 301 2.74 -17.28 3.56
C ILE A 301 2.51 -17.86 4.95
N GLN A 302 2.30 -17.00 5.94
CA GLN A 302 1.96 -17.36 7.30
C GLN A 302 0.65 -16.70 7.71
N LEU A 303 -0.33 -17.51 8.15
CA LEU A 303 -1.58 -17.02 8.69
C LEU A 303 -1.45 -16.74 10.19
N MET A 304 -2.00 -15.61 10.62
CA MET A 304 -1.93 -15.13 12.00
C MET A 304 -3.23 -14.43 12.38
N ASN A 305 -3.53 -14.36 13.68
CA ASN A 305 -4.60 -13.50 14.17
C ASN A 305 -4.25 -12.02 13.97
N ASP A 306 -5.27 -11.23 13.63
CA ASP A 306 -5.13 -9.79 13.52
C ASP A 306 -5.21 -9.15 14.91
N GLY A 307 -4.11 -8.55 15.37
CA GLY A 307 -4.09 -7.85 16.67
C GLY A 307 -5.02 -6.63 16.75
N LYS A 308 -5.59 -6.18 15.61
CA LYS A 308 -6.61 -5.13 15.56
C LYS A 308 -8.03 -5.69 15.61
N SER A 309 -8.20 -6.99 15.39
CA SER A 309 -9.50 -7.68 15.43
C SER A 309 -9.82 -8.11 16.87
N LYS A 310 -11.10 -8.02 17.23
CA LYS A 310 -11.60 -8.65 18.47
C LYS A 310 -11.82 -10.15 18.31
N ASP A 311 -11.97 -10.61 17.08
CA ASP A 311 -12.20 -12.01 16.76
C ASP A 311 -10.88 -12.80 16.87
N SER A 312 -10.94 -13.92 17.57
CA SER A 312 -9.84 -14.88 17.67
C SER A 312 -10.08 -16.03 16.72
N PHE A 313 -9.05 -16.47 16.01
CA PHE A 313 -9.13 -17.63 15.14
C PHE A 313 -8.13 -18.70 15.59
N ASP A 314 -8.58 -19.95 15.52
CA ASP A 314 -7.74 -21.12 15.60
C ASP A 314 -7.48 -21.65 14.18
N ILE A 315 -6.21 -21.79 13.82
CA ILE A 315 -5.75 -22.23 12.50
C ILE A 315 -5.30 -23.68 12.65
N ILE A 316 -6.17 -24.61 12.28
CA ILE A 316 -6.00 -26.05 12.48
C ILE A 316 -5.01 -26.62 11.48
N SER A 317 -5.15 -26.21 10.22
CA SER A 317 -4.29 -26.64 9.14
C SER A 317 -4.03 -25.49 8.18
N GLY A 318 -2.89 -25.53 7.50
CA GLY A 318 -2.50 -24.44 6.62
C GLY A 318 -2.17 -23.16 7.39
N ARG A 319 -1.35 -23.25 8.44
CA ARG A 319 -0.77 -22.03 9.02
C ARG A 319 0.31 -21.44 8.13
N ASN A 320 1.18 -22.30 7.57
CA ASN A 320 2.28 -21.90 6.71
C ASN A 320 2.14 -22.58 5.34
N LYS A 321 2.44 -21.85 4.26
CA LYS A 321 2.50 -22.40 2.90
C LYS A 321 3.53 -21.63 2.08
N SER A 322 4.35 -22.36 1.34
CA SER A 322 5.29 -21.78 0.38
C SER A 322 4.73 -21.94 -1.03
N VAL A 323 4.91 -20.93 -1.88
CA VAL A 323 4.46 -20.96 -3.27
C VAL A 323 5.39 -20.17 -4.19
N THR A 324 5.67 -20.74 -5.35
CA THR A 324 6.35 -20.06 -6.46
C THR A 324 5.32 -19.54 -7.45
N LEU A 325 5.33 -18.23 -7.71
CA LEU A 325 4.39 -17.62 -8.65
C LEU A 325 5.04 -17.34 -10.00
N TYR A 326 4.29 -17.61 -11.08
CA TYR A 326 4.63 -17.25 -12.46
C TYR A 326 3.62 -16.23 -12.98
N PRO A 327 3.91 -15.46 -14.06
CA PRO A 327 2.93 -14.56 -14.63
C PRO A 327 1.66 -15.30 -15.03
N GLY A 328 0.51 -14.74 -14.68
CA GLY A 328 -0.81 -15.34 -14.88
C GLY A 328 -1.19 -16.41 -13.86
N ASN A 329 -0.25 -16.86 -13.01
CA ASN A 329 -0.53 -17.87 -11.99
C ASN A 329 -1.22 -17.23 -10.78
N ILE A 330 -2.37 -17.80 -10.41
CA ILE A 330 -3.09 -17.49 -9.17
C ILE A 330 -3.12 -18.76 -8.33
N ALA A 331 -2.28 -18.83 -7.31
CA ALA A 331 -2.25 -20.00 -6.45
C ALA A 331 -3.44 -19.99 -5.48
N PHE A 332 -4.10 -21.13 -5.36
CA PHE A 332 -5.22 -21.29 -4.46
C PHE A 332 -4.77 -21.84 -3.10
N TYR A 333 -5.28 -21.25 -2.03
CA TYR A 333 -5.00 -21.67 -0.66
C TYR A 333 -6.26 -21.72 0.19
N GLN A 334 -6.55 -22.90 0.73
CA GLN A 334 -7.72 -23.15 1.56
C GLN A 334 -7.28 -23.68 2.92
N PRO A 335 -6.93 -22.79 3.87
CA PRO A 335 -6.65 -23.18 5.25
C PRO A 335 -7.93 -23.63 5.98
N GLU A 336 -7.77 -24.50 6.99
CA GLU A 336 -8.86 -24.82 7.91
C GLU A 336 -8.78 -23.90 9.14
N VAL A 337 -9.74 -22.98 9.25
CA VAL A 337 -9.78 -21.97 10.30
C VAL A 337 -11.10 -22.07 11.06
N ARG A 338 -11.05 -21.98 12.39
CA ARG A 338 -12.21 -21.87 13.29
C ARG A 338 -12.24 -20.50 13.93
N GLN A 339 -13.40 -19.85 13.91
CA GLN A 339 -13.60 -18.59 14.64
C GLN A 339 -14.00 -18.91 16.07
N LEU A 340 -13.21 -18.46 17.03
CA LEU A 340 -13.40 -18.70 18.44
C LEU A 340 -14.07 -17.50 19.11
N VAL A 341 -15.00 -17.80 20.02
CA VAL A 341 -15.56 -16.85 20.98
C VAL A 341 -15.41 -17.44 22.37
N THR A 342 -14.84 -16.66 23.29
CA THR A 342 -14.78 -17.02 24.70
C THR A 342 -16.15 -16.81 25.33
N VAL A 343 -16.83 -17.88 25.71
CA VAL A 343 -18.14 -17.80 26.36
C VAL A 343 -18.00 -17.90 27.87
N PHE A 344 -18.83 -17.15 28.58
CA PHE A 344 -18.95 -17.18 30.04
C PHE A 344 -20.43 -17.36 30.40
N GLY A 345 -20.74 -18.22 31.37
CA GLY A 345 -22.13 -18.45 31.74
C GLY A 345 -22.26 -19.28 33.00
N ARG A 346 -23.50 -19.55 33.41
CA ARG A 346 -23.84 -20.47 34.50
C ARG A 346 -24.61 -21.66 33.97
N LEU A 347 -24.19 -22.87 34.35
CA LEU A 347 -24.87 -24.08 33.91
C LEU A 347 -25.90 -24.52 34.97
N LYS A 348 -27.12 -24.84 34.52
CA LYS A 348 -28.19 -25.38 35.37
C LYS A 348 -28.78 -26.66 34.82
N SER A 349 -29.25 -27.51 35.73
CA SER A 349 -30.04 -28.70 35.41
C SER A 349 -31.45 -28.29 34.92
N PRO A 350 -32.19 -29.19 34.26
CA PRO A 350 -33.60 -28.96 33.91
C PRO A 350 -34.48 -28.59 35.11
N ASN A 351 -34.08 -29.01 36.32
CA ASN A 351 -34.79 -28.75 37.56
C ASN A 351 -34.43 -27.38 38.18
N GLY A 352 -33.56 -26.60 37.53
CA GLY A 352 -33.14 -25.27 37.97
C GLY A 352 -31.96 -25.25 38.95
N GLU A 353 -31.39 -26.41 39.30
CA GLU A 353 -30.22 -26.48 40.18
C GLU A 353 -28.93 -26.15 39.42
N LEU A 354 -28.05 -25.35 40.02
CA LEU A 354 -26.76 -25.00 39.43
C LEU A 354 -25.82 -26.21 39.44
N LEU A 355 -25.24 -26.52 38.29
CA LEU A 355 -24.33 -27.64 38.10
C LEU A 355 -22.90 -27.22 38.46
N LYS A 356 -22.49 -27.50 39.70
CA LYS A 356 -21.19 -27.11 40.28
C LYS A 356 -20.12 -28.17 40.05
N TYR A 357 -18.87 -27.75 39.84
CA TYR A 357 -17.71 -28.64 39.62
C TYR A 357 -17.89 -29.67 38.50
N ALA A 358 -18.82 -29.42 37.59
CA ALA A 358 -19.19 -30.34 36.54
C ALA A 358 -18.21 -30.20 35.37
N SER A 359 -17.80 -31.33 34.80
CA SER A 359 -16.91 -31.34 33.64
C SER A 359 -17.72 -31.06 32.38
N ILE A 360 -17.37 -29.99 31.66
CA ILE A 360 -17.98 -29.65 30.39
C ILE A 360 -16.96 -29.73 29.26
N ARG A 361 -17.43 -30.05 28.06
CA ARG A 361 -16.63 -30.17 26.85
C ARG A 361 -17.37 -29.54 25.68
N ASN A 362 -16.63 -28.97 24.75
CA ASN A 362 -17.09 -28.78 23.38
C ASN A 362 -16.11 -29.45 22.41
N HIS A 363 -16.29 -29.21 21.12
CA HIS A 363 -15.42 -29.77 20.08
C HIS A 363 -14.01 -29.16 20.04
N ILE A 364 -13.68 -28.14 20.84
CA ILE A 364 -12.35 -27.50 20.92
C ILE A 364 -11.61 -27.84 22.20
N GLY A 365 -12.31 -27.96 23.33
CA GLY A 365 -11.68 -28.07 24.64
C GLY A 365 -12.60 -28.55 25.75
N ARG A 366 -12.03 -28.64 26.96
CA ARG A 366 -12.71 -29.07 28.18
C ARG A 366 -12.46 -28.05 29.29
N THR A 367 -13.45 -27.83 30.13
CA THR A 367 -13.31 -27.01 31.35
C THR A 367 -14.20 -27.59 32.46
N LYS A 368 -14.16 -27.00 33.65
CA LYS A 368 -15.04 -27.36 34.77
C LYS A 368 -15.79 -26.12 35.24
N THR A 369 -17.05 -26.31 35.64
CA THR A 369 -17.78 -25.25 36.33
C THR A 369 -17.21 -25.02 37.73
N ASP A 370 -17.35 -23.82 38.26
CA ASP A 370 -16.87 -23.46 39.60
C ASP A 370 -17.91 -23.76 40.71
N GLN A 371 -17.69 -23.20 41.90
CA GLN A 371 -18.58 -23.32 43.06
C GLN A 371 -19.97 -22.67 42.88
N ASN A 372 -20.09 -21.75 41.92
CA ASN A 372 -21.31 -21.04 41.54
C ASN A 372 -21.96 -21.64 40.29
N GLY A 373 -21.38 -22.70 39.72
CA GLY A 373 -21.81 -23.27 38.44
C GLY A 373 -21.39 -22.42 37.24
N GLU A 374 -20.47 -21.47 37.42
CA GLU A 374 -19.94 -20.60 36.36
C GLU A 374 -18.87 -21.32 35.55
N PHE A 375 -18.82 -21.07 34.24
CA PHE A 375 -17.81 -21.61 33.34
C PHE A 375 -17.26 -20.54 32.39
N SER A 376 -16.04 -20.79 31.89
CA SER A 376 -15.41 -20.05 30.81
C SER A 376 -14.74 -21.02 29.84
N MET A 377 -15.02 -20.88 28.55
CA MET A 377 -14.40 -21.70 27.51
C MET A 377 -14.47 -21.05 26.12
N ASP A 378 -13.53 -21.40 25.25
CA ASP A 378 -13.56 -20.99 23.84
C ASP A 378 -14.45 -21.93 23.03
N VAL A 379 -15.36 -21.37 22.24
CA VAL A 379 -16.33 -22.09 21.42
C VAL A 379 -16.25 -21.64 19.97
N ASP A 380 -16.34 -22.58 19.02
CA ASP A 380 -16.44 -22.25 17.60
C ASP A 380 -17.84 -21.73 17.32
N VAL A 381 -17.91 -20.57 16.69
CA VAL A 381 -19.16 -19.96 16.26
C VAL A 381 -19.98 -20.89 15.35
N ARG A 382 -19.34 -21.78 14.59
CA ARG A 382 -20.03 -22.74 13.70
C ARG A 382 -20.71 -23.89 14.43
N TYR A 383 -20.21 -24.28 15.60
CA TYR A 383 -20.70 -25.42 16.38
C TYR A 383 -20.83 -25.02 17.85
N PRO A 384 -21.82 -24.18 18.20
CA PRO A 384 -21.92 -23.58 19.51
C PRO A 384 -22.57 -24.51 20.54
N VAL A 385 -22.06 -25.73 20.69
CA VAL A 385 -22.64 -26.76 21.57
C VAL A 385 -21.68 -27.10 22.69
N ILE A 386 -22.21 -27.21 23.91
CA ILE A 386 -21.49 -27.73 25.08
C ILE A 386 -22.15 -29.02 25.57
N SER A 387 -21.32 -29.99 25.95
CA SER A 387 -21.73 -31.28 26.47
C SER A 387 -21.21 -31.45 27.89
N LEU A 388 -22.07 -31.90 28.81
CA LEU A 388 -21.68 -32.28 30.16
C LEU A 388 -21.17 -33.72 30.17
N LEU A 389 -20.02 -33.95 30.80
CA LEU A 389 -19.40 -35.27 30.96
C LEU A 389 -19.57 -35.79 32.39
N GLN A 390 -19.87 -37.08 32.51
CA GLN A 390 -19.80 -37.85 33.75
C GLN A 390 -18.34 -38.28 34.04
N GLU A 391 -18.05 -38.78 35.25
CA GLU A 391 -16.70 -39.27 35.63
C GLU A 391 -16.18 -40.40 34.71
N ASP A 392 -17.08 -41.16 34.08
CA ASP A 392 -16.77 -42.22 33.11
C ASP A 392 -16.70 -41.74 31.64
N GLN A 393 -16.72 -40.42 31.43
CA GLN A 393 -16.73 -39.74 30.12
C GLN A 393 -18.00 -39.94 29.27
N GLN A 394 -19.11 -40.44 29.82
CA GLN A 394 -20.39 -40.45 29.12
C GLN A 394 -21.03 -39.05 29.10
N THR A 395 -21.60 -38.67 27.95
CA THR A 395 -22.33 -37.40 27.80
C THR A 395 -23.69 -37.50 28.48
N ILE A 396 -23.94 -36.67 29.49
CA ILE A 396 -25.22 -36.67 30.24
C ILE A 396 -26.24 -35.75 29.56
N CYS A 397 -25.80 -34.58 29.12
CA CYS A 397 -26.67 -33.54 28.59
C CYS A 397 -25.91 -32.62 27.64
N GLU A 398 -26.64 -32.00 26.72
CA GLU A 398 -26.12 -31.01 25.78
C GLU A 398 -26.88 -29.70 25.91
N ALA A 399 -26.21 -28.60 25.60
CA ALA A 399 -26.81 -27.29 25.51
C ALA A 399 -26.28 -26.54 24.29
N ASP A 400 -27.20 -26.02 23.49
CA ASP A 400 -26.91 -25.07 22.42
C ASP A 400 -26.73 -23.67 23.01
N LEU A 401 -25.67 -23.00 22.57
CA LEU A 401 -25.38 -21.62 22.91
C LEU A 401 -25.83 -20.70 21.76
N ASP A 402 -26.58 -19.65 22.07
CA ASP A 402 -26.88 -18.61 21.09
C ASP A 402 -25.73 -17.61 21.01
N LEU A 403 -24.86 -17.80 20.01
CA LEU A 403 -23.69 -16.94 19.75
C LEU A 403 -23.92 -15.94 18.61
N LYS A 404 -25.18 -15.62 18.27
CA LYS A 404 -25.49 -14.67 17.19
C LYS A 404 -24.85 -13.30 17.48
N GLY A 405 -23.96 -12.88 16.59
CA GLY A 405 -23.28 -11.58 16.68
C GLY A 405 -22.18 -11.52 17.75
N ALA A 406 -21.82 -12.63 18.37
CA ALA A 406 -20.76 -12.67 19.37
C ALA A 406 -19.37 -12.41 18.74
N GLN A 407 -18.56 -11.58 19.39
CA GLN A 407 -17.18 -11.28 18.97
C GLN A 407 -16.26 -11.23 20.17
N GLY A 408 -15.14 -11.96 20.10
CA GLY A 408 -14.14 -12.05 21.17
C GLY A 408 -14.64 -12.79 22.42
N ALA A 409 -15.55 -12.18 23.19
CA ALA A 409 -16.10 -12.73 24.41
C ALA A 409 -17.61 -12.46 24.57
N MET A 410 -18.37 -13.41 25.14
CA MET A 410 -19.81 -13.26 25.36
C MET A 410 -20.27 -13.90 26.67
N TRP A 411 -21.10 -13.17 27.44
CA TRP A 411 -21.87 -13.75 28.54
C TRP A 411 -23.16 -14.38 28.00
N VAL A 412 -23.29 -15.69 28.12
CA VAL A 412 -24.44 -16.46 27.63
C VAL A 412 -25.55 -16.61 28.67
N GLY A 413 -25.38 -16.04 29.87
CA GLY A 413 -26.38 -16.14 30.93
C GLY A 413 -26.44 -17.51 31.57
N GLU A 414 -27.65 -17.92 31.94
CA GLU A 414 -27.92 -19.24 32.51
C GLU A 414 -28.31 -20.21 31.41
N VAL A 415 -27.47 -21.22 31.20
CA VAL A 415 -27.62 -22.25 30.19
C VAL A 415 -28.21 -23.50 30.83
N THR A 416 -29.38 -23.92 30.36
CA THR A 416 -30.04 -25.14 30.82
C THR A 416 -29.54 -26.34 30.02
N CYS A 417 -28.95 -27.32 30.68
CA CYS A 417 -28.46 -28.53 30.04
C CYS A 417 -29.60 -29.55 29.86
N GLN A 418 -29.90 -29.95 28.62
CA GLN A 418 -30.97 -30.90 28.33
C GLN A 418 -30.44 -32.34 28.29
N PRO A 419 -31.01 -33.29 29.07
CA PRO A 419 -30.54 -34.67 29.09
C PRO A 419 -30.65 -35.29 27.70
N GLN A 420 -29.60 -35.99 27.25
CA GLN A 420 -29.73 -36.80 26.05
C GLN A 420 -30.66 -37.97 26.38
N SER A 421 -31.79 -38.06 25.67
CA SER A 421 -32.65 -39.23 25.79
C SER A 421 -31.94 -40.41 25.14
N SER A 422 -31.52 -41.38 25.96
CA SER A 422 -30.99 -42.65 25.48
C SER A 422 -32.12 -43.47 24.83
N PHE A 423 -32.48 -43.16 23.59
CA PHE A 423 -33.18 -44.13 22.74
C PHE A 423 -32.15 -45.02 22.06
N VAL A 424 -31.67 -46.02 22.82
CA VAL A 424 -31.26 -47.29 22.22
C VAL A 424 -32.54 -47.97 21.74
N LYS A 425 -32.78 -47.99 20.44
CA LYS A 425 -33.50 -49.08 19.76
C LYS A 425 -33.01 -49.18 18.31
N ARG A 426 -32.15 -50.19 18.13
CA ARG A 426 -31.93 -51.07 16.96
C ARG A 426 -32.20 -50.55 15.56
#